data_AF-A0A954UW71-F1
#
_entry.id   AF-A0A954UW71-F1
#
_cell.length_a   1.000
_cell.length_b   1.000
_cell.length_c   1.000
_cell.angle_alpha   90.00
_cell.angle_beta   90.00
_cell.angle_gamma   90.00
#
_symmetry.space_group_name_H-M   'P 1'
#
loop_
_entity.id
_entity.type
_entity.pdbx_description
1 polymer ?
#
loop_
_entity_poly.entity_id
_entity_poly.type
_entity_poly.pdbx_seq_one_letter_code
_entity_poly.pdbx_strand_id
1 'polypeptide(L)'
;DAAGPNARLEQRSGGRIVHSACNSHARREFLKAEKTHPQEAAKALAFYKLLYEVETRSALLKDVDRLEVRQQESVPIWNAFTRWMESDALQKILPKSPLGQALSYLQNHGVALRRYLYDAGLPIDNNQSERTIRPFVIGRRNWTFLGHPKAAAGRLKLFSIASSAHRHGLIVQDYFEDILQKLAYAQQYEPALLQPGSAYLQTLLPDHWAHANTASVSHDRRREREAVAENKQIRFLRRQLLERDQQQPAITASNAS
;
A
#
# COMPACT_ATOMS: atom_id res chain seq x y z
N ASP A 1 16.16 13.16 -6.78
CA ASP A 1 14.90 13.74 -7.28
C ASP A 1 13.80 12.72 -7.16
N ALA A 2 12.76 13.01 -6.37
CA ALA A 2 11.67 12.08 -6.04
C ALA A 2 10.74 11.73 -7.23
N ALA A 3 11.14 12.07 -8.46
CA ALA A 3 10.44 11.80 -9.71
C ALA A 3 11.22 10.84 -10.65
N GLY A 4 12.40 10.36 -10.25
CA GLY A 4 13.11 9.31 -10.97
C GLY A 4 12.30 8.00 -10.97
N PRO A 5 12.37 7.20 -12.04
CA PRO A 5 11.37 6.14 -12.31
C PRO A 5 10.21 6.49 -13.23
N ASN A 6 9.32 7.30 -12.67
CA ASN A 6 7.89 7.19 -12.94
C ASN A 6 7.30 8.40 -13.66
N ALA A 7 8.08 9.47 -13.85
CA ALA A 7 7.65 10.76 -14.38
C ALA A 7 7.01 10.73 -15.79
N ARG A 8 7.05 9.58 -16.49
CA ARG A 8 6.41 9.40 -17.81
C ARG A 8 5.71 8.04 -17.96
N LEU A 9 5.44 7.32 -16.87
CA LEU A 9 4.79 6.00 -16.97
C LEU A 9 3.41 6.08 -17.63
N GLU A 10 2.64 7.11 -17.28
CA GLU A 10 1.32 7.35 -17.87
C GLU A 10 1.40 7.59 -19.37
N GLN A 11 2.30 8.48 -19.80
CA GLN A 11 2.57 8.74 -21.23
C GLN A 11 3.07 7.49 -21.97
N ARG A 12 4.07 6.78 -21.41
CA ARG A 12 4.65 5.57 -22.01
C ARG A 12 3.68 4.41 -22.12
N SER A 13 2.69 4.37 -21.24
CA SER A 13 1.65 3.32 -21.25
C SER A 13 0.47 3.68 -22.16
N GLY A 14 0.41 4.90 -22.70
CA GLY A 14 -0.76 5.40 -23.43
C GLY A 14 -1.97 5.57 -22.53
N GLY A 15 -1.78 5.97 -21.27
CA GLY A 15 -2.86 6.14 -20.30
C GLY A 15 -3.34 4.85 -19.62
N ARG A 16 -2.78 3.68 -19.95
CA ARG A 16 -3.16 2.40 -19.30
C ARG A 16 -2.72 2.31 -17.84
N ILE A 17 -1.63 2.98 -17.48
CA ILE A 17 -1.10 3.03 -16.12
C ILE A 17 -1.20 4.47 -15.65
N VAL A 18 -1.93 4.69 -14.57
CA VAL A 18 -2.23 6.03 -14.08
C VAL A 18 -1.71 6.16 -12.65
N HIS A 19 -1.02 7.25 -12.34
CA HIS A 19 -0.39 7.44 -11.02
C HIS A 19 -1.38 7.74 -9.87
N SER A 20 -1.45 6.85 -8.87
CA SER A 20 -2.13 7.12 -7.59
C SER A 20 -1.10 7.50 -6.53
N ALA A 21 -1.25 8.68 -5.93
CA ALA A 21 -0.32 9.18 -4.93
C ALA A 21 -0.67 8.67 -3.53
N CYS A 22 0.31 8.64 -2.63
CA CYS A 22 0.15 8.12 -1.28
C CYS A 22 -0.13 9.24 -0.27
N ASN A 23 -1.24 9.14 0.44
CA ASN A 23 -1.62 10.12 1.47
C ASN A 23 -0.73 10.05 2.72
N SER A 24 -0.07 8.92 3.01
CA SER A 24 0.87 8.83 4.14
C SER A 24 2.11 9.73 3.93
N HIS A 25 2.53 9.90 2.67
CA HIS A 25 3.59 10.83 2.30
C HIS A 25 3.15 12.28 2.39
N ALA A 26 1.99 12.61 1.82
CA ALA A 26 1.44 13.96 1.92
C ALA A 26 1.24 14.38 3.39
N ARG A 27 0.68 13.49 4.24
CA ARG A 27 0.56 13.69 5.69
C ARG A 27 1.91 13.93 6.38
N ARG A 28 2.97 13.23 5.96
CA ARG A 28 4.31 13.38 6.55
C ARG A 28 4.91 14.76 6.31
N GLU A 29 4.61 15.41 5.19
CA GLU A 29 5.06 16.77 4.95
C GLU A 29 4.46 17.76 5.97
N PHE A 30 3.19 17.59 6.36
CA PHE A 30 2.58 18.39 7.42
C PHE A 30 3.17 18.11 8.81
N LEU A 31 3.57 16.87 9.11
CA LEU A 31 4.31 16.57 10.36
C LEU A 31 5.63 17.33 10.43
N LYS A 32 6.35 17.48 9.31
CA LYS A 32 7.59 18.28 9.29
C LYS A 32 7.30 19.77 9.55
N ALA A 33 6.14 20.26 9.11
CA ALA A 33 5.74 21.64 9.28
C ALA A 33 5.34 22.00 10.73
N GLU A 34 5.01 21.02 11.57
CA GLU A 34 4.56 21.20 12.95
C GLU A 34 5.49 22.07 13.80
N LYS A 35 6.80 21.94 13.61
CA LYS A 35 7.80 22.75 14.33
C LYS A 35 7.76 24.25 14.00
N THR A 36 7.23 24.60 12.83
CA THR A 36 7.24 25.98 12.31
C THR A 36 5.86 26.61 12.27
N HIS A 37 4.83 25.80 12.05
CA HIS A 37 3.43 26.22 11.86
C HIS A 37 2.51 25.22 12.58
N PRO A 38 2.53 25.17 13.92
CA PRO A 38 1.89 24.12 14.69
C PRO A 38 0.36 24.09 14.52
N GLN A 39 -0.29 25.26 14.40
CA GLN A 39 -1.74 25.34 14.28
C GLN A 39 -2.23 24.82 12.92
N GLU A 40 -1.58 25.25 11.85
CA GLU A 40 -1.88 24.84 10.48
C GLU A 40 -1.53 23.36 10.28
N ALA A 41 -0.38 22.92 10.76
CA ALA A 41 0.00 21.51 10.72
C ALA A 41 -1.02 20.65 11.47
N ALA A 42 -1.41 21.02 12.69
CA ALA A 42 -2.41 20.29 13.46
C ALA A 42 -3.75 20.20 12.73
N LYS A 43 -4.19 21.29 12.08
CA LYS A 43 -5.44 21.30 11.31
C LYS A 43 -5.37 20.39 10.07
N ALA A 44 -4.26 20.41 9.33
CA ALA A 44 -4.03 19.47 8.22
C ALA A 44 -4.02 18.01 8.69
N LEU A 45 -3.37 17.74 9.82
CA LEU A 45 -3.32 16.40 10.42
C LEU A 45 -4.69 15.94 10.91
N ALA A 46 -5.54 16.85 11.37
CA ALA A 46 -6.92 16.56 11.74
C ALA A 46 -7.76 16.14 10.51
N PHE A 47 -7.61 16.81 9.36
CA PHE A 47 -8.25 16.35 8.12
C PHE A 47 -7.81 14.94 7.73
N TYR A 48 -6.51 14.66 7.78
CA TYR A 48 -6.01 13.30 7.53
C TYR A 48 -6.55 12.28 8.53
N LYS A 49 -6.64 12.64 9.82
CA LYS A 49 -7.22 11.77 10.84
C LYS A 49 -8.64 11.35 10.45
N LEU A 50 -9.50 12.31 10.07
CA LEU A 50 -10.86 12.02 9.61
C LEU A 50 -10.88 11.10 8.39
N LEU A 51 -10.05 11.36 7.37
CA LEU A 51 -9.95 10.49 6.19
C LEU A 51 -9.54 9.06 6.57
N TYR A 52 -8.57 8.90 7.45
CA TYR A 52 -8.13 7.59 7.92
C TYR A 52 -9.17 6.87 8.78
N GLU A 53 -10.01 7.61 9.50
CA GLU A 53 -11.14 7.04 10.26
C GLU A 53 -12.20 6.46 9.32
N VAL A 54 -12.54 7.18 8.24
CA VAL A 54 -13.44 6.66 7.19
C VAL A 54 -12.89 5.38 6.57
N GLU A 55 -11.59 5.36 6.20
CA GLU A 55 -10.95 4.17 5.61
C GLU A 55 -10.86 3.00 6.59
N THR A 56 -10.60 3.28 7.87
CA THR A 56 -10.61 2.24 8.90
C THR A 56 -12.00 1.63 9.04
N ARG A 57 -13.05 2.46 8.96
CA ARG A 57 -14.44 2.02 9.14
C ARG A 57 -15.02 1.30 7.94
N SER A 58 -14.50 1.59 6.75
CA SER A 58 -14.90 0.96 5.49
C SER A 58 -14.00 -0.23 5.09
N ALA A 59 -12.99 -0.58 5.89
CA ALA A 59 -11.96 -1.57 5.53
C ALA A 59 -12.50 -2.98 5.24
N LEU A 60 -13.65 -3.34 5.82
CA LEU A 60 -14.28 -4.66 5.69
C LEU A 60 -15.55 -4.64 4.83
N LEU A 61 -15.92 -3.46 4.32
CA LEU A 61 -17.08 -3.31 3.45
C LEU A 61 -16.78 -3.89 2.07
N LYS A 62 -17.84 -4.27 1.34
CA LYS A 62 -17.71 -4.62 -0.08
C LYS A 62 -17.30 -3.38 -0.87
N ASP A 63 -16.73 -3.60 -2.06
CA ASP A 63 -16.20 -2.52 -2.89
C ASP A 63 -17.20 -1.41 -3.18
N VAL A 64 -18.46 -1.77 -3.45
CA VAL A 64 -19.54 -0.80 -3.71
C VAL A 64 -19.84 0.04 -2.48
N ASP A 65 -20.07 -0.60 -1.34
CA ASP A 65 -20.37 0.07 -0.06
C ASP A 65 -19.20 0.95 0.40
N ARG A 66 -17.96 0.49 0.21
CA ARG A 66 -16.75 1.26 0.51
C ARG A 66 -16.65 2.51 -0.35
N LEU A 67 -16.97 2.42 -1.64
CA LEU A 67 -17.00 3.59 -2.53
C LEU A 67 -18.10 4.56 -2.12
N GLU A 68 -19.29 4.06 -1.77
CA GLU A 68 -20.38 4.89 -1.29
C GLU A 68 -19.97 5.69 -0.04
N VAL A 69 -19.38 5.03 0.96
CA VAL A 69 -18.86 5.69 2.18
C VAL A 69 -17.78 6.72 1.83
N ARG A 70 -16.87 6.42 0.89
CA ARG A 70 -15.86 7.39 0.42
C ARG A 70 -16.52 8.62 -0.22
N GLN A 71 -17.57 8.44 -1.02
CA GLN A 71 -18.29 9.55 -1.65
C GLN A 71 -19.09 10.37 -0.62
N GLN A 72 -19.74 9.72 0.34
CA GLN A 72 -20.56 10.40 1.35
C GLN A 72 -19.71 11.14 2.41
N GLU A 73 -18.53 10.62 2.75
CA GLU A 73 -17.76 11.14 3.89
C GLU A 73 -16.37 11.66 3.49
N SER A 74 -15.58 10.89 2.73
CA SER A 74 -14.22 11.31 2.37
C SER A 74 -14.20 12.49 1.40
N VAL A 75 -15.10 12.53 0.41
CA VAL A 75 -15.19 13.64 -0.55
C VAL A 75 -15.50 14.97 0.14
N PRO A 76 -16.51 15.09 1.03
CA PRO A 76 -16.72 16.32 1.80
C PRO A 76 -15.52 16.75 2.64
N ILE A 77 -14.79 15.80 3.26
CA ILE A 77 -13.58 16.10 4.03
C ILE A 77 -12.50 16.68 3.10
N TRP A 78 -12.27 16.10 1.93
CA TRP A 78 -11.34 16.65 0.93
C TRP A 78 -11.76 18.02 0.43
N ASN A 79 -13.05 18.27 0.22
CA ASN A 79 -13.55 19.56 -0.20
C ASN A 79 -13.34 20.62 0.90
N ALA A 80 -13.59 20.28 2.16
CA ALA A 80 -13.30 21.16 3.29
C ALA A 80 -11.80 21.43 3.46
N PHE A 81 -10.96 20.41 3.27
CA PHE A 81 -9.50 20.56 3.28
C PHE A 81 -9.06 21.52 2.15
N THR A 82 -9.58 21.34 0.93
CA THR A 82 -9.25 22.20 -0.22
C THR A 82 -9.62 23.65 0.04
N ARG A 83 -10.86 23.92 0.48
CA ARG A 83 -11.31 25.27 0.83
C ARG A 83 -10.46 25.90 1.92
N TRP A 84 -10.04 25.12 2.92
CA TRP A 84 -9.14 25.63 3.95
C TRP A 84 -7.79 26.05 3.37
N MET A 85 -7.20 25.27 2.46
CA MET A 85 -5.95 25.63 1.77
C MET A 85 -6.05 26.89 0.91
N GLU A 86 -7.25 27.18 0.40
CA GLU A 86 -7.54 28.38 -0.40
C GLU A 86 -7.72 29.64 0.46
N SER A 87 -7.71 29.53 1.80
CA SER A 87 -7.84 30.68 2.68
C SER A 87 -6.68 31.68 2.56
N ASP A 88 -6.99 32.97 2.71
CA ASP A 88 -6.01 34.08 2.63
C ASP A 88 -4.80 33.90 3.55
N ALA A 89 -5.00 33.28 4.72
CA ALA A 89 -3.94 32.99 5.67
C ALA A 89 -2.90 32.03 5.08
N LEU A 90 -3.34 31.00 4.36
CA LEU A 90 -2.44 30.01 3.76
C LEU A 90 -1.83 30.48 2.43
N GLN A 91 -2.49 31.38 1.70
CA GLN A 91 -1.95 31.98 0.48
C GLN A 91 -0.74 32.89 0.72
N LYS A 92 -0.56 33.39 1.96
CA LYS A 92 0.57 34.24 2.35
C LYS A 92 1.80 33.45 2.83
N ILE A 93 1.70 32.13 2.94
CA ILE A 93 2.81 31.29 3.42
C ILE A 93 3.94 31.26 2.40
N LEU A 94 5.17 31.46 2.87
CA LEU A 94 6.34 31.43 2.01
C LEU A 94 6.50 30.04 1.37
N PRO A 95 6.60 29.90 0.02
CA PRO A 95 6.61 28.60 -0.65
C PRO A 95 7.73 27.65 -0.20
N LYS A 96 8.88 28.20 0.20
CA LYS A 96 10.04 27.43 0.66
C LYS A 96 9.97 27.02 2.13
N SER A 97 9.02 27.55 2.91
CA SER A 97 8.81 27.12 4.30
C SER A 97 8.35 25.66 4.35
N PRO A 98 8.56 24.93 5.47
CA PRO A 98 8.07 23.56 5.61
C PRO A 98 6.56 23.41 5.32
N LEU A 99 5.74 24.37 5.78
CA LEU A 99 4.31 24.38 5.48
C LEU A 99 4.04 24.67 3.99
N GLY A 100 4.73 25.65 3.40
CA GLY A 100 4.60 25.96 1.97
C GLY A 100 4.95 24.78 1.07
N GLN A 101 5.98 24.00 1.44
CA GLN A 101 6.34 22.75 0.75
C GLN A 101 5.25 21.67 0.91
N ALA A 102 4.67 21.52 2.10
CA ALA A 102 3.58 20.57 2.34
C ALA A 102 2.32 20.92 1.53
N LEU A 103 1.93 22.20 1.50
CA LEU A 103 0.82 22.70 0.70
C LEU A 103 1.07 22.51 -0.79
N SER A 104 2.27 22.86 -1.26
CA SER A 104 2.68 22.67 -2.66
C SER A 104 2.62 21.19 -3.06
N TYR A 105 3.12 20.29 -2.20
CA TYR A 105 3.04 18.85 -2.45
C TYR A 105 1.59 18.38 -2.61
N LEU A 106 0.72 18.81 -1.70
CA LEU A 106 -0.69 18.40 -1.74
C LEU A 106 -1.42 18.95 -2.97
N GLN A 107 -1.15 20.20 -3.36
CA GLN A 107 -1.72 20.81 -4.57
C GLN A 107 -1.22 20.10 -5.84
N ASN A 108 0.10 19.92 -5.98
CA ASN A 108 0.72 19.27 -7.15
C ASN A 108 0.27 17.82 -7.35
N HIS A 109 -0.12 17.13 -6.27
CA HIS A 109 -0.55 15.75 -6.30
C HIS A 109 -2.05 15.56 -6.03
N GLY A 110 -2.84 16.64 -5.97
CA GLY A 110 -4.24 16.60 -5.50
C GLY A 110 -5.12 15.61 -6.25
N VAL A 111 -5.02 15.57 -7.58
CA VAL A 111 -5.73 14.59 -8.42
C VAL A 111 -5.31 13.16 -8.06
N ALA A 112 -4.00 12.90 -8.00
CA ALA A 112 -3.46 11.58 -7.73
C ALA A 112 -3.76 11.09 -6.30
N LEU A 113 -3.78 11.99 -5.31
CA LEU A 113 -4.09 11.69 -3.90
C LEU A 113 -5.56 11.33 -3.68
N ARG A 114 -6.45 11.79 -4.57
CA ARG A 114 -7.91 11.57 -4.50
C ARG A 114 -8.40 10.39 -5.34
N ARG A 115 -7.54 9.72 -6.10
CA ARG A 115 -7.96 8.60 -6.98
C ARG A 115 -8.59 7.44 -6.24
N TYR A 116 -8.14 7.17 -5.01
CA TYR A 116 -8.74 6.14 -4.17
C TYR A 116 -10.23 6.38 -3.88
N LEU A 117 -10.72 7.62 -4.00
CA LEU A 117 -12.15 7.92 -3.82
C LEU A 117 -13.02 7.28 -4.90
N TYR A 118 -12.45 6.92 -6.06
CA TYR A 118 -13.17 6.44 -7.24
C TYR A 118 -12.85 4.98 -7.60
N ASP A 119 -11.93 4.35 -6.88
CA ASP A 119 -11.58 2.95 -7.07
C ASP A 119 -11.43 2.27 -5.70
N ALA A 120 -12.32 1.31 -5.43
CA ALA A 120 -12.34 0.56 -4.19
C ALA A 120 -10.99 -0.15 -3.97
N GLY A 121 -10.43 -0.76 -5.01
CA GLY A 121 -9.19 -1.52 -4.96
C GLY A 121 -7.96 -0.67 -4.59
N LEU A 122 -8.05 0.65 -4.71
CA LEU A 122 -6.99 1.55 -4.28
C LEU A 122 -7.10 1.85 -2.77
N PRO A 123 -6.06 1.56 -1.98
CA PRO A 123 -5.96 2.04 -0.60
C PRO A 123 -5.61 3.53 -0.57
N ILE A 124 -6.00 4.23 0.50
CA ILE A 124 -5.63 5.63 0.75
C ILE A 124 -4.11 5.85 0.81
N ASP A 125 -3.33 4.84 1.20
CA ASP A 125 -1.88 4.85 1.20
C ASP A 125 -1.26 3.55 0.66
N ASN A 126 -0.01 3.66 0.21
CA ASN A 126 0.75 2.56 -0.40
C ASN A 126 1.61 1.79 0.63
N ASN A 127 1.35 1.94 1.94
CA ASN A 127 2.26 1.45 2.98
C ASN A 127 2.51 -0.08 2.87
N GLN A 128 1.50 -0.83 2.40
CA GLN A 128 1.65 -2.27 2.14
C GLN A 128 2.70 -2.53 1.05
N SER A 129 2.57 -1.86 -0.09
CA SER A 129 3.52 -1.96 -1.21
C SER A 129 4.93 -1.55 -0.79
N GLU A 130 5.06 -0.48 0.02
CA GLU A 130 6.34 -0.05 0.56
C GLU A 130 6.98 -1.07 1.49
N ARG A 131 6.19 -1.69 2.37
CA ARG A 131 6.66 -2.78 3.22
C ARG A 131 7.10 -3.99 2.41
N THR A 132 6.38 -4.32 1.34
CA THR A 132 6.73 -5.44 0.44
C THR A 132 8.03 -5.19 -0.31
N ILE A 133 8.29 -3.98 -0.80
CA ILE A 133 9.53 -3.66 -1.52
C ILE A 133 10.71 -3.34 -0.60
N ARG A 134 10.47 -3.07 0.69
CA ARG A 134 11.51 -2.68 1.66
C ARG A 134 12.70 -3.66 1.73
N PRO A 135 12.52 -4.99 1.77
CA PRO A 135 13.66 -5.93 1.76
C PRO A 135 14.55 -5.74 0.53
N PHE A 136 13.96 -5.49 -0.63
CA PHE A 136 14.70 -5.18 -1.85
C PHE A 136 15.46 -3.85 -1.75
N VAL A 137 14.81 -2.79 -1.23
CA VAL A 137 15.45 -1.47 -1.07
C VAL A 137 16.65 -1.54 -0.10
N ILE A 138 16.50 -2.27 1.01
CA ILE A 138 17.57 -2.51 1.99
C ILE A 138 18.68 -3.34 1.35
N GLY A 139 18.33 -4.43 0.66
CA GLY A 139 19.28 -5.27 -0.07
C GLY A 139 20.11 -4.46 -1.06
N ARG A 140 19.46 -3.63 -1.89
CA ARG A 140 20.13 -2.73 -2.85
C ARG A 140 21.17 -1.83 -2.20
N ARG A 141 20.90 -1.31 -1.00
CA ARG A 141 21.86 -0.49 -0.24
C ARG A 141 23.05 -1.32 0.26
N ASN A 142 22.83 -2.59 0.59
CA ASN A 142 23.84 -3.48 1.15
C ASN A 142 24.67 -4.22 0.08
N TRP A 143 24.22 -4.25 -1.17
CA TRP A 143 24.96 -4.89 -2.27
C TRP A 143 25.99 -3.95 -2.89
N THR A 144 26.98 -3.54 -2.10
CA THR A 144 28.05 -2.60 -2.50
C THR A 144 28.88 -3.09 -3.68
N PHE A 145 28.96 -4.40 -3.90
CA PHE A 145 29.70 -5.04 -5.02
C PHE A 145 28.83 -5.32 -6.26
N LEU A 146 27.57 -4.85 -6.28
CA LEU A 146 26.65 -4.99 -7.40
C LEU A 146 26.86 -3.85 -8.39
N GLY A 147 28.08 -3.76 -8.92
CA GLY A 147 28.55 -2.58 -9.67
C GLY A 147 28.21 -2.55 -11.16
N HIS A 148 27.93 -3.69 -11.80
CA HIS A 148 27.79 -3.74 -13.25
C HIS A 148 26.31 -3.79 -13.70
N PRO A 149 25.82 -2.85 -14.54
CA PRO A 149 24.43 -2.81 -15.00
C PRO A 149 23.93 -4.12 -15.65
N LYS A 150 24.81 -4.85 -16.36
CA LYS A 150 24.48 -6.17 -16.95
C LYS A 150 24.11 -7.23 -15.89
N ALA A 151 24.65 -7.15 -14.68
CA ALA A 151 24.35 -8.10 -13.60
C ALA A 151 23.02 -7.79 -12.89
N ALA A 152 22.50 -6.56 -13.02
CA ALA A 152 21.27 -6.13 -12.35
C ALA A 152 20.05 -6.88 -12.91
N ALA A 153 19.94 -7.02 -14.24
CA ALA A 153 18.77 -7.65 -14.88
C ALA A 153 18.57 -9.10 -14.43
N GLY A 154 19.63 -9.91 -14.39
CA GLY A 154 19.55 -11.30 -13.92
C GLY A 154 19.15 -11.41 -12.45
N ARG A 155 19.71 -10.55 -11.59
CA ARG A 155 19.38 -10.53 -10.15
C ARG A 155 17.94 -10.08 -9.90
N LEU A 156 17.44 -9.09 -10.64
CA LEU A 156 16.04 -8.64 -10.52
C LEU A 156 15.04 -9.75 -10.89
N LYS A 157 15.37 -10.60 -11.87
CA LYS A 157 14.56 -11.79 -12.19
C LYS A 157 14.50 -12.76 -11.00
N LEU A 158 15.65 -13.08 -10.41
CA LEU A 158 15.71 -13.95 -9.22
C LEU A 158 14.93 -13.35 -8.03
N PHE A 159 15.05 -12.04 -7.79
CA PHE A 159 14.27 -11.36 -6.76
C PHE A 159 12.77 -11.42 -7.00
N SER A 160 12.33 -11.28 -8.25
CA SER A 160 10.91 -11.40 -8.61
C SER A 160 10.39 -12.80 -8.31
N ILE A 161 11.18 -13.84 -8.64
CA ILE A 161 10.82 -15.24 -8.39
C ILE A 161 10.77 -15.50 -6.87
N ALA A 162 11.81 -15.10 -6.13
CA ALA A 162 11.88 -15.26 -4.68
C ALA A 162 10.75 -14.52 -3.96
N SER A 163 10.43 -13.30 -4.42
CA SER A 163 9.33 -12.50 -3.87
C SER A 163 7.97 -13.12 -4.16
N SER A 164 7.80 -13.76 -5.32
CA SER A 164 6.60 -14.53 -5.66
C SER A 164 6.47 -15.76 -4.76
N ALA A 165 7.52 -16.58 -4.62
CA ALA A 165 7.56 -17.70 -3.68
C ALA A 165 7.20 -17.28 -2.24
N HIS A 166 7.80 -16.19 -1.76
CA HIS A 166 7.47 -15.63 -0.45
C HIS A 166 6.00 -15.17 -0.35
N ARG A 167 5.44 -14.59 -1.41
CA ARG A 167 4.03 -14.16 -1.45
C ARG A 167 3.08 -15.36 -1.31
N HIS A 168 3.38 -16.48 -1.97
CA HIS A 168 2.63 -17.74 -1.87
C HIS A 168 2.84 -18.50 -0.56
N GLY A 169 3.71 -18.00 0.32
CA GLY A 169 3.97 -18.59 1.64
C GLY A 169 4.99 -19.73 1.61
N LEU A 170 5.69 -19.92 0.48
CA LEU A 170 6.66 -20.99 0.34
C LEU A 170 7.84 -20.81 1.30
N ILE A 171 8.37 -21.93 1.79
CA ILE A 171 9.74 -22.00 2.28
C ILE A 171 10.63 -21.80 1.05
N VAL A 172 11.22 -20.60 0.96
CA VAL A 172 11.91 -20.14 -0.25
C VAL A 172 13.09 -21.04 -0.59
N GLN A 173 13.76 -21.59 0.43
CA GLN A 173 14.87 -22.54 0.25
C GLN A 173 14.41 -23.80 -0.48
N ASP A 174 13.42 -24.54 0.05
CA ASP A 174 12.88 -25.75 -0.56
C ASP A 174 12.48 -25.53 -2.02
N TYR A 175 11.79 -24.42 -2.28
CA TYR A 175 11.37 -24.05 -3.63
C TYR A 175 12.57 -23.87 -4.57
N PHE A 176 13.59 -23.10 -4.16
CA PHE A 176 14.75 -22.87 -5.01
C PHE A 176 15.61 -24.13 -5.19
N GLU A 177 15.78 -24.95 -4.16
CA GLU A 177 16.53 -26.21 -4.26
C GLU A 177 15.89 -27.14 -5.29
N ASP A 178 14.58 -27.34 -5.22
CA ASP A 178 13.86 -28.21 -6.14
C ASP A 178 13.85 -27.66 -7.58
N ILE A 179 13.45 -26.40 -7.79
CA ILE A 179 13.36 -25.86 -9.16
C ILE A 179 14.73 -25.76 -9.82
N LEU A 180 15.81 -25.45 -9.09
CA LEU A 180 17.14 -25.34 -9.68
C LEU A 180 17.67 -26.71 -10.11
N GLN A 181 17.41 -27.76 -9.32
CA GLN A 181 17.75 -29.13 -9.70
C GLN A 181 16.95 -29.58 -10.93
N LYS A 182 15.64 -29.31 -10.96
CA LYS A 182 14.76 -29.59 -12.10
C LYS A 182 15.19 -28.88 -13.37
N LEU A 183 15.52 -27.59 -13.27
CA LEU A 183 16.02 -26.79 -14.40
C LEU A 183 17.38 -27.31 -14.90
N ALA A 184 18.30 -27.65 -14.00
CA ALA A 184 19.61 -28.21 -14.37
C ALA A 184 19.47 -29.56 -15.08
N TYR A 185 18.60 -30.43 -14.57
CA TYR A 185 18.28 -31.72 -15.20
C TYR A 185 17.69 -31.53 -16.59
N ALA A 186 16.63 -30.73 -16.72
CA ALA A 186 15.99 -30.46 -18.00
C ALA A 186 16.97 -29.81 -19.00
N GLN A 187 17.87 -28.93 -18.54
CA GLN A 187 18.89 -28.35 -19.41
C GLN A 187 19.84 -29.41 -19.99
N GLN A 188 20.20 -30.43 -19.21
CA GLN A 188 21.15 -31.46 -19.62
C GLN A 188 20.51 -32.57 -20.46
N TYR A 189 19.30 -33.00 -20.11
CA TYR A 189 18.70 -34.21 -20.67
C TYR A 189 17.45 -33.95 -21.51
N GLU A 190 16.69 -32.89 -21.22
CA GLU A 190 15.39 -32.62 -21.86
C GLU A 190 15.19 -31.12 -22.21
N PRO A 191 16.09 -30.51 -23.02
CA PRO A 191 16.10 -29.05 -23.22
C PRO A 191 14.82 -28.51 -23.88
N ALA A 192 14.06 -29.37 -24.57
CA ALA A 192 12.76 -29.02 -25.14
C ALA A 192 11.74 -28.59 -24.06
N LEU A 193 11.87 -29.05 -22.82
CA LEU A 193 11.01 -28.64 -21.72
C LEU A 193 11.22 -27.18 -21.29
N LEU A 194 12.35 -26.58 -21.63
CA LEU A 194 12.71 -25.22 -21.22
C LEU A 194 12.25 -24.13 -22.19
N GLN A 195 11.47 -24.49 -23.22
CA GLN A 195 10.92 -23.53 -24.15
C GLN A 195 9.93 -22.58 -23.45
N PRO A 196 9.97 -21.26 -23.72
CA PRO A 196 9.02 -20.32 -23.14
C PRO A 196 7.57 -20.74 -23.38
N GLY A 197 6.78 -20.81 -22.31
CA GLY A 197 5.37 -21.23 -22.37
C GLY A 197 5.15 -22.74 -22.29
N SER A 198 6.19 -23.56 -22.13
CA SER A 198 6.01 -25.00 -21.92
C SER A 198 5.18 -25.28 -20.66
N ALA A 199 4.37 -26.36 -20.70
CA ALA A 199 3.62 -26.80 -19.53
C ALA A 199 4.56 -27.11 -18.35
N TYR A 200 5.75 -27.63 -18.62
CA TYR A 200 6.76 -27.90 -17.61
C TYR A 200 7.17 -26.64 -16.83
N LEU A 201 7.53 -25.55 -17.52
CA LEU A 201 7.89 -24.29 -16.84
C LEU A 201 6.71 -23.72 -16.04
N GLN A 202 5.48 -23.91 -16.50
CA GLN A 202 4.29 -23.51 -15.73
C GLN A 202 4.19 -24.27 -14.40
N THR A 203 4.54 -25.57 -14.36
CA THR A 203 4.52 -26.33 -13.10
C THR A 203 5.56 -25.86 -12.08
N LEU A 204 6.63 -25.21 -12.55
CA LEU A 204 7.68 -24.66 -11.70
C LEU A 204 7.33 -23.27 -11.15
N LEU A 205 6.24 -22.64 -11.58
CA LEU A 205 5.84 -21.35 -11.03
C LEU A 205 5.45 -21.47 -9.56
N PRO A 206 5.71 -20.45 -8.71
CA PRO A 206 5.50 -20.56 -7.27
C PRO A 206 4.08 -20.93 -6.82
N ASP A 207 3.07 -20.47 -7.55
CA ASP A 207 1.66 -20.76 -7.31
C ASP A 207 1.32 -22.22 -7.62
N HIS A 208 1.72 -22.72 -8.79
CA HIS A 208 1.51 -24.12 -9.18
C HIS A 208 2.34 -25.08 -8.33
N TRP A 209 3.60 -24.73 -8.06
CA TRP A 209 4.50 -25.53 -7.23
C TRP A 209 3.97 -25.68 -5.80
N ALA A 210 3.36 -24.63 -5.23
CA ALA A 210 2.71 -24.68 -3.92
C ALA A 210 1.64 -25.77 -3.82
N HIS A 211 0.88 -26.01 -4.90
CA HIS A 211 -0.18 -27.04 -4.89
C HIS A 211 0.40 -28.45 -4.86
N ALA A 212 1.53 -28.68 -5.52
CA ALA A 212 2.22 -29.97 -5.51
C ALA A 212 3.06 -30.22 -4.24
N ASN A 213 3.47 -29.15 -3.53
CA ASN A 213 4.41 -29.23 -2.42
C ASN A 213 3.83 -28.56 -1.15
N THR A 214 2.69 -29.05 -0.69
CA THR A 214 1.96 -28.47 0.45
C THR A 214 2.77 -28.45 1.74
N ALA A 215 3.68 -29.42 1.94
CA ALA A 215 4.57 -29.47 3.10
C ALA A 215 5.56 -28.28 3.18
N SER A 216 5.94 -27.73 2.03
CA SER A 216 6.83 -26.56 1.93
C SER A 216 6.07 -25.23 1.91
N VAL A 217 4.77 -25.24 2.25
CA VAL A 217 3.96 -24.05 2.47
C VAL A 217 3.93 -23.73 3.96
N SER A 218 4.48 -22.58 4.34
CA SER A 218 4.50 -22.14 5.73
C SER A 218 3.10 -21.81 6.24
N HIS A 219 2.52 -22.71 7.02
CA HIS A 219 1.23 -22.51 7.68
C HIS A 219 1.29 -21.47 8.80
N ASP A 220 2.43 -21.33 9.48
CA ASP A 220 2.61 -20.34 10.55
C ASP A 220 2.50 -18.91 10.04
N ARG A 221 3.06 -18.61 8.86
CA ARG A 221 2.94 -17.28 8.24
C ARG A 221 1.53 -16.98 7.75
N ARG A 222 0.77 -18.00 7.33
CA ARG A 222 -0.66 -17.82 7.02
C ARG A 222 -1.45 -17.51 8.29
N ARG A 223 -1.26 -18.31 9.34
CA ARG A 223 -1.88 -18.11 10.66
C ARG A 223 -1.54 -16.74 11.26
N GLU A 224 -0.29 -16.28 11.15
CA GLU A 224 0.11 -14.95 11.64
C GLU A 224 -0.60 -13.83 10.85
N ARG A 225 -0.68 -13.95 9.52
CA ARG A 225 -1.40 -12.97 8.68
C ARG A 225 -2.90 -12.94 9.01
N GLU A 226 -3.51 -14.11 9.17
CA GLU A 226 -4.90 -14.27 9.59
C GLU A 226 -5.13 -13.66 10.97
N ALA A 227 -4.31 -14.01 11.97
CA ALA A 227 -4.40 -13.45 13.32
C ALA A 227 -4.21 -11.93 13.34
N VAL A 228 -3.32 -11.37 12.50
CA VAL A 228 -3.16 -9.92 12.38
C VAL A 228 -4.40 -9.28 11.74
N ALA A 229 -5.00 -9.93 10.73
CA ALA A 229 -6.24 -9.46 10.11
C ALA A 229 -7.41 -9.50 11.08
N GLU A 230 -7.58 -10.61 11.80
CA GLU A 230 -8.58 -10.78 12.86
C GLU A 230 -8.40 -9.75 13.98
N ASN A 231 -7.17 -9.52 14.45
CA ASN A 231 -6.90 -8.51 15.47
C ASN A 231 -7.26 -7.09 14.99
N LYS A 232 -7.03 -6.77 13.72
CA LYS A 232 -7.50 -5.51 13.13
C LYS A 232 -9.03 -5.44 13.11
N GLN A 233 -9.69 -6.54 12.76
CA GLN A 233 -11.14 -6.67 12.74
C GLN A 233 -11.74 -6.50 14.14
N ILE A 234 -11.16 -7.13 15.16
CA ILE A 234 -11.56 -6.98 16.56
C ILE A 234 -11.41 -5.54 17.02
N ARG A 235 -10.27 -4.89 16.74
CA ARG A 235 -10.05 -3.47 17.09
C ARG A 235 -11.07 -2.56 16.41
N PHE A 236 -11.38 -2.85 15.15
CA PHE A 236 -12.40 -2.13 14.39
C PHE A 236 -13.79 -2.28 15.01
N LEU A 237 -14.26 -3.52 15.24
CA LEU A 237 -15.56 -3.79 15.84
C LEU A 237 -15.68 -3.20 17.24
N ARG A 238 -14.63 -3.29 18.05
CA ARG A 238 -14.59 -2.67 19.38
C ARG A 238 -14.76 -1.16 19.32
N ARG A 239 -14.16 -0.50 18.32
CA ARG A 239 -14.31 0.93 18.10
C ARG A 239 -15.75 1.29 17.72
N GLN A 240 -16.37 0.54 16.82
CA GLN A 240 -17.77 0.77 16.44
C GLN A 240 -18.73 0.58 17.62
N LEU A 241 -18.51 -0.43 18.47
CA LEU A 241 -19.30 -0.63 19.67
C LEU A 241 -19.21 0.56 20.61
N LEU A 242 -17.98 1.06 20.87
CA LEU A 242 -17.78 2.25 21.70
C LEU A 242 -18.45 3.51 21.12
N GLU A 243 -18.38 3.70 19.80
CA GLU A 243 -19.03 4.83 19.12
C GLU A 243 -20.57 4.72 19.19
N ARG A 244 -21.12 3.51 19.07
CA ARG A 244 -22.55 3.25 19.22
C ARG A 244 -23.04 3.49 20.66
N ASP A 245 -22.28 3.04 21.65
CA ASP A 245 -22.61 3.21 23.07
C ASP A 245 -22.54 4.70 23.47
N GLN A 246 -21.66 5.49 22.85
CA GLN A 246 -21.60 6.94 23.03
C GLN A 246 -22.74 7.71 22.35
N GLN A 247 -23.35 7.13 21.30
CA GLN A 247 -24.45 7.72 20.54
C GLN A 247 -25.83 7.27 21.04
N GLN A 248 -25.91 6.33 21.98
CA GLN A 248 -27.17 5.91 22.60
C GLN A 248 -27.60 6.95 23.65
N PRO A 249 -28.69 7.71 23.44
CA PRO A 249 -29.21 8.60 24.48
C PRO A 249 -29.63 7.77 25.69
N ALA A 250 -29.44 8.33 26.89
CA ALA A 250 -29.88 7.77 28.16
C ALA A 250 -31.42 7.67 28.24
N ILE A 251 -32.02 6.73 27.50
CA ILE A 251 -33.45 6.40 27.57
C ILE A 251 -33.62 5.34 28.68
N THR A 252 -33.21 5.65 29.91
CA THR A 252 -33.53 4.84 31.11
C THR A 252 -33.44 5.68 32.40
N ALA A 253 -33.88 6.94 32.36
CA ALA A 253 -34.09 7.74 33.57
C ALA A 253 -35.35 8.62 33.45
N SER A 254 -36.47 8.00 33.12
CA SER A 254 -37.80 8.63 33.12
C SER A 254 -38.87 7.53 33.18
N ASN A 255 -38.88 6.74 34.24
CA ASN A 255 -40.00 5.90 34.68
C ASN A 255 -39.70 5.39 36.09
N ALA A 256 -39.64 6.33 37.04
CA ALA A 256 -39.76 6.06 38.47
C ALA A 256 -40.30 7.34 39.10
N SER A 257 -41.63 7.46 39.07
CA SER A 257 -42.42 8.36 39.90
C SER A 257 -43.32 7.49 40.75
#